data_AF-A0A382L036-F1
#
_entry.id   AF-A0A382L036-F1
#
_cell.length_a   1.000
_cell.length_b   1.000
_cell.length_c   1.000
_cell.angle_alpha   90.00
_cell.angle_beta   90.00
_cell.angle_gamma   90.00
#
_symmetry.space_group_name_H-M   'P 1'
#
loop_
_entity.id
_entity.type
_entity.pdbx_description
1 polymer ?
#
loop_
_entity_poly.entity_id
_entity_poly.type
_entity_poly.pdbx_seq_one_letter_code
_entity_poly.pdbx_strand_id
1 'polypeptide(L)'
;MYRYDEFDRTLVLERVEQFRGQVARRLSGELEEEEFKQLRLRNGLYLQLHAYMLRVAIPYGTLSSRQMRKLGHIARKYDRDYGHFTTRQNIQYNWPKLVDVPDILSELAEVEMHAIQTSCNCIRNVTADHFAGVAAEEIEDPRVYAEIIRQWSTLHPEISFLPRKFKIAVIGTSRDRAAIKVHDIGLRICRNETGEIGFEVIVGGGLGRTPYIGPTIRKFLPKKHLLSYLEAVLRIYNQLGRRDNLYKARIKILVSSTGVEEFTKLVEDEWGQIKDGNLTLPEDEYRRILEYFTPPTYQTTAGASESLETHKTWNLDFARWCKTNVANHKRGGFAILTVSLKP
;
A
#
# COMPACT_ATOMS: atom_id res chain seq x y z
N MET A 1 13.73 -5.60 2.17
CA MET A 1 12.38 -5.93 1.69
C MET A 1 11.87 -7.11 2.48
N TYR A 2 10.59 -7.10 2.85
CA TYR A 2 9.96 -8.25 3.50
C TYR A 2 10.08 -9.50 2.62
N ARG A 3 10.43 -10.64 3.23
CA ARG A 3 10.53 -11.94 2.56
C ARG A 3 9.50 -12.86 3.19
N TYR A 4 8.80 -13.63 2.36
CA TYR A 4 7.73 -14.48 2.84
C TYR A 4 8.32 -15.67 3.59
N ASP A 5 7.78 -15.91 4.78
CA ASP A 5 8.01 -17.16 5.50
C ASP A 5 7.14 -18.30 4.92
N GLU A 6 7.18 -19.46 5.57
CA GLU A 6 6.40 -20.63 5.16
C GLU A 6 4.89 -20.38 5.25
N PHE A 7 4.44 -19.61 6.24
CA PHE A 7 3.03 -19.28 6.41
C PHE A 7 2.53 -18.35 5.31
N ASP A 8 3.27 -17.28 5.03
CA ASP A 8 2.97 -16.34 3.94
C ASP A 8 2.89 -17.07 2.58
N ARG A 9 3.85 -17.98 2.31
CA ARG A 9 3.88 -18.77 1.07
C ARG A 9 2.70 -19.71 0.96
N THR A 10 2.44 -20.49 2.02
CA THR A 10 1.31 -21.43 2.08
C THR A 10 0.01 -20.69 1.88
N LEU A 11 -0.19 -19.57 2.57
CA LEU A 11 -1.37 -18.73 2.42
C LEU A 11 -1.56 -18.30 0.96
N VAL A 12 -0.54 -17.74 0.30
CA VAL A 12 -0.68 -17.28 -1.09
C VAL A 12 -1.00 -18.44 -2.03
N LEU A 13 -0.33 -19.59 -1.90
CA LEU A 13 -0.55 -20.76 -2.74
C LEU A 13 -1.95 -21.36 -2.55
N GLU A 14 -2.43 -21.48 -1.31
CA GLU A 14 -3.80 -21.94 -1.03
C GLU A 14 -4.84 -20.99 -1.63
N ARG A 15 -4.59 -19.67 -1.61
CA ARG A 15 -5.48 -18.69 -2.25
C ARG A 15 -5.46 -18.80 -3.77
N VAL A 16 -4.32 -19.13 -4.37
CA VAL A 16 -4.23 -19.43 -5.81
C VAL A 16 -5.09 -20.64 -6.14
N GLU A 17 -4.96 -21.74 -5.41
CA GLU A 17 -5.72 -22.96 -5.69
C GLU A 17 -7.22 -22.81 -5.42
N GLN A 18 -7.58 -22.08 -4.36
CA GLN A 18 -8.97 -21.70 -4.15
C GLN A 18 -9.52 -20.92 -5.35
N PHE A 19 -8.77 -19.94 -5.86
CA PHE A 19 -9.22 -19.14 -7.00
C PHE A 19 -9.26 -19.96 -8.29
N ARG A 20 -8.33 -20.90 -8.49
CA ARG A 20 -8.34 -21.85 -9.61
C ARG A 20 -9.65 -22.65 -9.65
N GLY A 21 -10.07 -23.21 -8.51
CA GLY A 21 -11.36 -23.90 -8.39
C GLY A 21 -12.56 -22.98 -8.69
N GLN A 22 -12.53 -21.72 -8.23
CA GLN A 22 -13.57 -20.74 -8.53
C GLN A 22 -13.65 -20.40 -10.03
N VAL A 23 -12.50 -20.27 -10.71
CA VAL A 23 -12.43 -20.06 -12.15
C VAL A 23 -12.96 -21.28 -12.92
N ALA A 24 -12.58 -22.50 -12.51
CA ALA A 24 -13.06 -23.73 -13.14
C ALA A 24 -14.61 -23.83 -13.07
N ARG A 25 -15.18 -23.58 -11.89
CA ARG A 25 -16.63 -23.54 -11.69
C ARG A 25 -17.29 -22.46 -12.55
N ARG A 26 -16.70 -21.26 -12.63
CA ARG A 26 -17.17 -20.18 -13.50
C ARG A 26 -17.16 -20.56 -14.99
N LEU A 27 -16.15 -21.30 -15.44
CA LEU A 27 -16.02 -21.76 -16.82
C LEU A 27 -17.00 -22.90 -17.16
N SER A 28 -17.30 -23.77 -16.19
CA SER A 28 -18.26 -24.87 -16.35
C SER A 28 -19.73 -24.43 -16.33
N GLY A 29 -20.03 -23.24 -15.81
CA GLY A 29 -21.39 -22.76 -15.59
C GLY A 29 -21.95 -23.05 -14.18
N GLU A 30 -21.23 -23.78 -13.33
CA GLU A 30 -21.62 -24.03 -11.93
C GLU A 30 -21.60 -22.78 -11.02
N LEU A 31 -20.99 -21.69 -11.49
CA LEU A 31 -20.90 -20.42 -10.76
C LEU A 31 -21.27 -19.28 -11.68
N GLU A 32 -22.36 -18.58 -11.36
CA GLU A 32 -22.87 -17.47 -12.16
C GLU A 32 -21.97 -16.22 -12.04
N GLU A 33 -22.03 -15.31 -13.01
CA GLU A 33 -21.16 -14.11 -13.01
C GLU A 33 -21.38 -13.23 -11.77
N GLU A 34 -22.62 -13.06 -11.31
CA GLU A 34 -22.89 -12.23 -10.12
C GLU A 34 -22.33 -12.83 -8.82
N GLU A 35 -22.30 -14.16 -8.71
CA GLU A 35 -21.66 -14.86 -7.59
C GLU A 35 -20.13 -14.78 -7.70
N PHE A 36 -19.61 -14.99 -8.91
CA PHE A 36 -18.17 -14.95 -9.19
C PHE A 36 -17.56 -13.57 -8.98
N LYS A 37 -18.33 -12.51 -9.25
CA LYS A 37 -17.90 -11.10 -9.14
C LYS A 37 -17.21 -10.78 -7.82
N GLN A 38 -17.76 -11.19 -6.68
CA GLN A 38 -17.14 -10.92 -5.38
C GLN A 38 -15.82 -11.68 -5.22
N LEU A 39 -15.76 -12.92 -5.70
CA LEU A 39 -14.59 -13.79 -5.63
C LEU A 39 -13.45 -13.28 -6.50
N ARG A 40 -13.71 -12.93 -7.76
CA ARG A 40 -12.70 -12.40 -8.68
C ARG A 40 -12.18 -11.03 -8.26
N LEU A 41 -13.03 -10.17 -7.70
CA LEU A 41 -12.58 -8.88 -7.19
C LEU A 41 -11.63 -9.06 -6.00
N ARG A 42 -11.86 -10.02 -5.10
CA ARG A 42 -10.93 -10.29 -3.99
C ARG A 42 -9.53 -10.73 -4.47
N ASN A 43 -9.43 -11.24 -5.70
CA ASN A 43 -8.19 -11.62 -6.39
C ASN A 43 -7.72 -10.56 -7.40
N GLY A 44 -8.23 -9.33 -7.32
CA GLY A 44 -7.77 -8.22 -8.14
C GLY A 44 -8.23 -8.24 -9.59
N LEU A 45 -9.17 -9.13 -9.95
CA LEU A 45 -9.62 -9.35 -11.31
C LEU A 45 -10.95 -8.62 -11.61
N TYR A 46 -10.88 -7.64 -12.51
CA TYR A 46 -11.98 -6.79 -12.94
C TYR A 46 -12.41 -7.16 -14.35
N LEU A 47 -13.69 -7.43 -14.57
CA LEU A 47 -14.26 -7.47 -15.91
C LEU A 47 -14.44 -6.04 -16.43
N GLN A 48 -13.70 -5.66 -17.47
CA GLN A 48 -13.94 -4.47 -18.29
C GLN A 48 -14.82 -4.85 -19.48
N LEU A 49 -15.16 -3.88 -20.35
CA LEU A 49 -16.08 -4.10 -21.47
C LEU A 49 -15.66 -5.24 -22.41
N HIS A 50 -14.35 -5.43 -22.62
CA HIS A 50 -13.83 -6.39 -23.60
C HIS A 50 -12.87 -7.43 -23.03
N ALA A 51 -12.37 -7.25 -21.81
CA ALA A 51 -11.33 -8.10 -21.24
C ALA A 51 -11.28 -7.99 -19.72
N TYR A 52 -10.51 -8.87 -19.09
CA TYR A 52 -10.22 -8.75 -17.67
C TYR A 52 -9.01 -7.85 -17.43
N MET A 53 -9.09 -7.02 -16.41
CA MET A 53 -7.95 -6.32 -15.83
C MET A 53 -7.55 -6.98 -14.51
N LEU A 54 -6.29 -7.43 -14.43
CA LEU A 54 -5.69 -7.97 -13.23
C LEU A 54 -4.82 -6.90 -12.57
N ARG A 55 -5.12 -6.58 -11.31
CA ARG A 55 -4.28 -5.71 -10.47
C ARG A 55 -3.42 -6.52 -9.52
N VAL A 56 -2.10 -6.42 -9.70
CA VAL A 56 -1.11 -7.04 -8.82
C VAL A 56 -0.76 -6.09 -7.68
N ALA A 57 -0.62 -6.62 -6.47
CA ALA A 57 -0.20 -5.86 -5.29
C ALA A 57 1.33 -5.67 -5.31
N ILE A 58 1.76 -4.45 -5.02
CA ILE A 58 3.16 -4.10 -4.77
C ILE A 58 3.16 -3.38 -3.41
N PRO A 59 3.33 -4.13 -2.31
CA PRO A 59 3.36 -3.56 -0.96
C PRO A 59 4.25 -2.33 -0.89
N TYR A 60 3.71 -1.20 -0.42
CA TYR A 60 4.41 0.08 -0.24
C TYR A 60 5.29 0.52 -1.44
N GLY A 61 4.96 0.05 -2.65
CA GLY A 61 5.65 0.39 -3.88
C GLY A 61 7.09 -0.10 -4.02
N THR A 62 7.54 -1.06 -3.20
CA THR A 62 8.92 -1.56 -3.27
C THR A 62 9.00 -2.86 -4.08
N LEU A 63 9.95 -2.93 -5.01
CA LEU A 63 10.19 -4.10 -5.87
C LEU A 63 11.67 -4.50 -5.88
N SER A 64 11.91 -5.80 -6.01
CA SER A 64 13.23 -6.34 -6.32
C SER A 64 13.39 -6.54 -7.83
N SER A 65 14.63 -6.69 -8.30
CA SER A 65 14.91 -6.98 -9.71
C SER A 65 14.26 -8.31 -10.15
N ARG A 66 14.22 -9.33 -9.28
CA ARG A 66 13.54 -10.61 -9.51
C ARG A 66 12.04 -10.42 -9.76
N GLN A 67 11.37 -9.66 -8.90
CA GLN A 67 9.95 -9.33 -9.05
C GLN A 67 9.68 -8.52 -10.32
N MET A 68 10.50 -7.51 -10.60
CA MET A 68 10.36 -6.71 -11.83
C MET A 68 10.52 -7.56 -13.10
N ARG A 69 11.46 -8.52 -13.12
CA ARG A 69 11.61 -9.47 -14.23
C ARG A 69 10.39 -10.37 -14.39
N LYS A 70 9.80 -10.86 -13.29
CA LYS A 70 8.55 -11.64 -13.35
C LYS A 70 7.39 -10.80 -13.87
N LEU A 71 7.21 -9.55 -13.43
CA LEU A 71 6.21 -8.65 -13.98
C LEU A 71 6.39 -8.44 -15.50
N GLY A 72 7.62 -8.29 -15.97
CA GLY A 72 7.90 -8.24 -17.41
C GLY A 72 7.55 -9.55 -18.14
N HIS A 73 7.79 -10.71 -17.52
CA HIS A 73 7.38 -12.00 -18.08
C HIS A 73 5.86 -12.11 -18.19
N ILE A 74 5.12 -11.73 -17.14
CA ILE A 74 3.65 -11.74 -17.16
C ILE A 74 3.12 -10.82 -18.26
N ALA A 75 3.70 -9.63 -18.43
CA ALA A 75 3.33 -8.69 -19.50
C ALA A 75 3.46 -9.33 -20.90
N ARG A 76 4.58 -10.01 -21.17
CA ARG A 76 4.86 -10.66 -22.46
C ARG A 76 4.01 -11.90 -22.72
N LYS A 77 3.79 -12.72 -21.69
CA LYS A 77 3.17 -14.04 -21.82
C LYS A 77 1.64 -13.98 -21.79
N TYR A 78 1.08 -13.14 -20.91
CA TYR A 78 -0.35 -13.14 -20.59
C TYR A 78 -1.07 -11.83 -20.89
N ASP A 79 -0.33 -10.80 -21.31
CA ASP A 79 -0.89 -9.51 -21.73
C ASP A 79 -0.29 -9.14 -23.10
N ARG A 80 -0.13 -7.86 -23.40
CA ARG A 80 0.29 -7.32 -24.70
C ARG A 80 1.68 -6.68 -24.65
N ASP A 81 2.59 -7.23 -23.84
CA ASP A 81 3.96 -6.74 -23.63
C ASP A 81 4.06 -5.38 -22.90
N TYR A 82 3.04 -4.99 -22.15
CA TYR A 82 3.10 -3.82 -21.25
C TYR A 82 2.24 -4.02 -20.00
N GLY A 83 2.53 -3.20 -19.00
CA GLY A 83 1.76 -3.08 -17.76
C GLY A 83 1.71 -1.63 -17.30
N HIS A 84 0.73 -1.28 -16.48
CA HIS A 84 0.53 0.10 -16.05
C HIS A 84 0.75 0.24 -14.55
N PHE A 85 1.76 1.03 -14.18
CA PHE A 85 1.88 1.46 -12.80
C PHE A 85 0.72 2.38 -12.42
N THR A 86 0.27 2.21 -11.19
CA THR A 86 -0.93 2.87 -10.68
C THR A 86 -0.55 4.01 -9.75
N THR A 87 -1.49 4.92 -9.51
CA THR A 87 -1.34 6.00 -8.52
C THR A 87 -1.24 5.52 -7.07
N ARG A 88 -1.25 4.21 -6.81
CA ARG A 88 -1.04 3.59 -5.50
C ARG A 88 0.11 2.58 -5.51
N GLN A 89 1.07 2.81 -6.40
CA GLN A 89 2.31 2.04 -6.51
C GLN A 89 2.16 0.56 -6.87
N ASN A 90 0.94 0.09 -7.21
CA ASN A 90 0.68 -1.22 -7.82
C ASN A 90 0.94 -1.22 -9.34
N ILE A 91 0.77 -2.38 -9.98
CA ILE A 91 0.75 -2.55 -11.44
C ILE A 91 -0.55 -3.24 -11.91
N GLN A 92 -0.99 -2.97 -13.14
CA GLN A 92 -2.18 -3.55 -13.76
C GLN A 92 -1.91 -4.05 -15.19
N TYR A 93 -2.51 -5.20 -15.50
CA TYR A 93 -2.59 -5.86 -16.80
C TYR A 93 -4.04 -5.84 -17.27
N ASN A 94 -4.34 -5.51 -18.53
CA ASN A 94 -5.71 -5.28 -19.02
C ASN A 94 -6.23 -6.34 -20.00
N TRP A 95 -5.40 -7.30 -20.39
CA TRP A 95 -5.74 -8.32 -21.38
C TRP A 95 -5.60 -9.80 -20.94
N PRO A 96 -5.39 -10.17 -19.65
CA PRO A 96 -5.44 -11.57 -19.24
C PRO A 96 -6.76 -12.26 -19.63
N LYS A 97 -6.65 -13.50 -20.14
CA LYS A 97 -7.80 -14.38 -20.29
C LYS A 97 -8.15 -15.00 -18.95
N LEU A 98 -9.44 -15.17 -18.66
CA LEU A 98 -9.92 -15.72 -17.38
C LEU A 98 -9.25 -17.05 -17.02
N VAL A 99 -9.14 -17.96 -17.99
CA VAL A 99 -8.57 -19.29 -17.81
C VAL A 99 -7.09 -19.26 -17.39
N ASP A 100 -6.35 -18.23 -17.79
CA ASP A 100 -4.91 -18.10 -17.51
C ASP A 100 -4.64 -17.40 -16.16
N VAL A 101 -5.63 -16.72 -15.57
CA VAL A 101 -5.41 -15.91 -14.36
C VAL A 101 -4.88 -16.72 -13.17
N PRO A 102 -5.38 -17.94 -12.87
CA PRO A 102 -4.81 -18.74 -11.80
C PRO A 102 -3.32 -19.03 -11.99
N ASP A 103 -2.87 -19.26 -13.23
CA ASP A 103 -1.46 -19.50 -13.54
C ASP A 103 -0.62 -18.23 -13.40
N ILE A 104 -1.14 -17.07 -13.81
CA ILE A 104 -0.51 -15.77 -13.54
C ILE A 104 -0.27 -15.60 -12.03
N LEU A 105 -1.28 -15.90 -11.20
CA LEU A 105 -1.17 -15.77 -9.75
C LEU A 105 -0.18 -16.77 -9.15
N SER A 106 -0.15 -18.01 -9.66
CA SER A 106 0.85 -19.03 -9.28
C SER A 106 2.27 -18.55 -9.59
N GLU A 107 2.50 -18.02 -10.79
CA GLU A 107 3.81 -17.52 -11.20
C GLU A 107 4.26 -16.27 -10.43
N LEU A 108 3.31 -15.43 -10.00
CA LEU A 108 3.59 -14.30 -9.11
C LEU A 108 3.98 -14.79 -7.70
N ALA A 109 3.37 -15.86 -7.21
CA ALA A 109 3.68 -16.43 -5.90
C ALA A 109 5.14 -16.93 -5.82
N GLU A 110 5.72 -17.43 -6.92
CA GLU A 110 7.15 -17.83 -7.01
C GLU A 110 8.13 -16.71 -6.61
N VAL A 111 7.70 -15.45 -6.77
CA VAL A 111 8.50 -14.26 -6.46
C VAL A 111 7.89 -13.42 -5.34
N GLU A 112 7.08 -14.04 -4.49
CA GLU A 112 6.50 -13.42 -3.28
C GLU A 112 5.60 -12.22 -3.64
N MET A 113 4.76 -12.40 -4.68
CA MET A 113 3.78 -11.42 -5.13
C MET A 113 2.37 -12.02 -5.19
N HIS A 114 1.34 -11.19 -5.01
CA HIS A 114 -0.06 -11.61 -5.04
C HIS A 114 -0.99 -10.52 -5.59
N ALA A 115 -2.27 -10.86 -5.78
CA ALA A 115 -3.34 -9.91 -6.12
C ALA A 115 -4.44 -9.78 -5.04
N ILE A 116 -4.22 -10.37 -3.87
CA ILE A 116 -5.13 -10.34 -2.71
C ILE A 116 -5.48 -8.88 -2.35
N GLN A 117 -6.78 -8.62 -2.14
CA GLN A 117 -7.32 -7.34 -1.63
C GLN A 117 -6.95 -6.09 -2.47
N THR A 118 -6.64 -6.25 -3.75
CA THR A 118 -6.36 -5.09 -4.63
C THR A 118 -7.64 -4.43 -5.19
N SER A 119 -8.82 -5.00 -4.88
CA SER A 119 -10.16 -4.52 -5.26
C SER A 119 -11.16 -4.62 -4.10
N CYS A 120 -12.46 -4.76 -4.40
CA CYS A 120 -13.57 -4.91 -3.46
C CYS A 120 -13.70 -3.75 -2.45
N ASN A 121 -14.54 -3.96 -1.44
CA ASN A 121 -14.76 -3.09 -0.29
C ASN A 121 -13.93 -3.57 0.91
N CYS A 122 -12.61 -3.50 0.76
CA CYS A 122 -11.64 -3.78 1.82
C CYS A 122 -10.54 -2.73 1.81
N ILE A 123 -9.55 -2.89 2.68
CA ILE A 123 -8.30 -2.15 2.64
C ILE A 123 -7.57 -2.45 1.32
N ARG A 124 -7.06 -1.40 0.68
CA ARG A 124 -6.22 -1.47 -0.51
C ARG A 124 -4.75 -1.43 -0.11
N ASN A 125 -3.87 -1.56 -1.10
CA ASN A 125 -2.42 -1.40 -0.91
C ASN A 125 -2.08 -0.21 -0.01
N VAL A 126 -1.30 -0.49 1.04
CA VAL A 126 -0.77 0.52 1.96
C VAL A 126 0.33 1.26 1.22
N THR A 127 0.13 2.56 1.02
CA THR A 127 1.04 3.42 0.25
C THR A 127 2.10 3.98 1.18
N ALA A 128 3.35 4.01 0.74
CA ALA A 128 4.44 4.65 1.48
C ALA A 128 5.12 5.72 0.62
N ASP A 129 5.98 6.53 1.23
CA ASP A 129 6.89 7.41 0.51
C ASP A 129 7.74 6.60 -0.48
N HIS A 130 7.84 7.05 -1.73
CA HIS A 130 8.64 6.36 -2.76
C HIS A 130 10.15 6.47 -2.49
N PHE A 131 10.57 7.35 -1.58
CA PHE A 131 11.94 7.45 -1.06
C PHE A 131 12.14 6.81 0.31
N ALA A 132 11.16 6.02 0.79
CA ALA A 132 11.22 5.40 2.11
C ALA A 132 12.48 4.56 2.34
N GLY A 133 13.07 4.70 3.53
CA GLY A 133 14.30 4.05 3.96
C GLY A 133 15.58 4.76 3.53
N VAL A 134 15.51 5.73 2.62
CA VAL A 134 16.68 6.40 2.04
C VAL A 134 16.59 7.93 1.98
N ALA A 135 15.41 8.51 2.24
CA ALA A 135 15.22 9.95 2.29
C ALA A 135 16.01 10.60 3.45
N ALA A 136 16.66 11.73 3.17
CA ALA A 136 17.57 12.40 4.11
C ALA A 136 16.87 12.94 5.37
N GLU A 137 15.63 13.39 5.22
CA GLU A 137 14.81 14.00 6.26
C GLU A 137 13.82 13.02 6.92
N GLU A 138 14.01 11.72 6.71
CA GLU A 138 13.18 10.66 7.26
C GLU A 138 13.42 10.47 8.77
N ILE A 139 12.35 10.48 9.56
CA ILE A 139 12.38 10.21 11.00
C ILE A 139 12.60 8.70 11.25
N GLU A 140 11.79 7.87 10.61
CA GLU A 140 11.90 6.41 10.58
C GLU A 140 11.37 5.88 9.24
N ASP A 141 11.78 4.68 8.85
CA ASP A 141 11.34 4.03 7.61
C ASP A 141 9.84 3.66 7.69
N PRO A 142 8.95 4.31 6.89
CA PRO A 142 7.52 4.04 6.94
C PRO A 142 7.13 2.67 6.40
N ARG A 143 8.03 1.96 5.68
CA ARG A 143 7.73 0.63 5.11
C ARG A 143 7.52 -0.42 6.19
N VAL A 144 8.19 -0.28 7.34
CA VAL A 144 8.03 -1.18 8.49
C VAL A 144 6.58 -1.18 8.96
N TYR A 145 6.01 0.01 9.18
CA TYR A 145 4.60 0.15 9.57
C TYR A 145 3.63 -0.19 8.45
N ALA A 146 3.98 0.10 7.20
CA ALA A 146 3.16 -0.30 6.07
C ALA A 146 3.06 -1.84 5.95
N GLU A 147 4.14 -2.56 6.24
CA GLU A 147 4.18 -4.02 6.30
C GLU A 147 3.36 -4.56 7.49
N ILE A 148 3.51 -3.98 8.69
CA ILE A 148 2.68 -4.32 9.86
C ILE A 148 1.18 -4.17 9.54
N ILE A 149 0.79 -3.04 8.93
CA ILE A 149 -0.61 -2.79 8.54
C ILE A 149 -1.05 -3.78 7.45
N ARG A 150 -0.18 -4.13 6.49
CA ARG A 150 -0.48 -5.12 5.45
C ARG A 150 -0.79 -6.48 6.07
N GLN A 151 0.06 -6.96 6.98
CA GLN A 151 -0.11 -8.27 7.62
C GLN A 151 -1.41 -8.29 8.45
N TRP A 152 -1.61 -7.28 9.29
CA TRP A 152 -2.82 -7.14 10.09
C TRP A 152 -4.11 -7.09 9.24
N SER A 153 -4.10 -6.37 8.12
CA SER A 153 -5.30 -6.21 7.29
C SER A 153 -5.60 -7.37 6.33
N THR A 154 -4.63 -8.27 6.13
CA THR A 154 -4.77 -9.38 5.17
C THR A 154 -5.78 -10.40 5.68
N LEU A 155 -6.90 -10.54 4.97
CA LEU A 155 -8.02 -11.43 5.31
C LEU A 155 -8.65 -11.18 6.71
N HIS A 156 -8.46 -10.00 7.28
CA HIS A 156 -9.05 -9.66 8.57
C HIS A 156 -10.59 -9.66 8.51
N PRO A 157 -11.30 -10.39 9.39
CA PRO A 157 -12.76 -10.55 9.32
C PRO A 157 -13.52 -9.22 9.36
N GLU A 158 -13.18 -8.35 10.31
CA GLU A 158 -13.78 -7.00 10.45
C GLU A 158 -13.59 -6.11 9.23
N ILE A 159 -12.59 -6.39 8.41
CA ILE A 159 -12.14 -5.51 7.30
C ILE A 159 -12.56 -6.07 5.94
N SER A 160 -13.07 -7.30 5.90
CA SER A 160 -13.38 -8.02 4.66
C SER A 160 -14.67 -7.55 3.97
N PHE A 161 -15.45 -6.68 4.63
CA PHE A 161 -16.75 -6.18 4.16
C PHE A 161 -17.02 -4.73 4.56
N LEU A 162 -16.04 -3.85 4.36
CA LEU A 162 -16.23 -2.41 4.63
C LEU A 162 -17.40 -1.83 3.82
N PRO A 163 -17.99 -0.70 4.23
CA PRO A 163 -19.00 -0.01 3.42
C PRO A 163 -18.52 0.29 2.00
N ARG A 164 -17.23 0.65 1.85
CA ARG A 164 -16.56 0.92 0.58
C ARG A 164 -15.04 0.82 0.70
N LYS A 165 -14.34 0.79 -0.44
CA LYS A 165 -12.86 0.76 -0.55
C LYS A 165 -12.17 1.70 0.45
N PHE A 166 -11.10 1.22 1.07
CA PHE A 166 -10.37 1.91 2.12
C PHE A 166 -8.87 1.99 1.82
N LYS A 167 -8.26 3.14 2.05
CA LYS A 167 -6.89 3.47 1.63
C LYS A 167 -6.11 4.00 2.80
N ILE A 168 -4.97 3.38 3.08
CA ILE A 168 -4.04 3.82 4.11
C ILE A 168 -2.74 4.28 3.42
N ALA A 169 -2.14 5.34 3.93
CA ALA A 169 -0.79 5.75 3.58
C ALA A 169 0.05 6.12 4.81
N VAL A 170 1.34 5.85 4.74
CA VAL A 170 2.33 6.13 5.79
C VAL A 170 3.47 6.95 5.23
N ILE A 171 3.91 7.98 5.96
CA ILE A 171 5.08 8.78 5.59
C ILE A 171 5.99 9.02 6.79
N GLY A 172 7.30 8.90 6.55
CA GLY A 172 8.34 9.13 7.55
C GLY A 172 8.91 10.54 7.57
N THR A 173 8.45 11.42 6.69
CA THR A 173 9.06 12.73 6.40
C THR A 173 8.06 13.87 6.61
N SER A 174 8.57 15.09 6.82
CA SER A 174 7.72 16.29 6.95
C SER A 174 7.07 16.67 5.62
N ARG A 175 7.78 16.47 4.50
CA ARG A 175 7.28 16.71 3.14
C ARG A 175 6.40 15.55 2.70
N ASP A 176 5.10 15.81 2.52
CA ASP A 176 4.14 14.78 2.14
C ASP A 176 4.26 14.35 0.66
N ARG A 177 5.15 13.41 0.37
CA ARG A 177 5.29 12.77 -0.96
C ARG A 177 4.29 11.64 -1.21
N ALA A 178 3.69 11.08 -0.16
CA ALA A 178 2.70 10.00 -0.25
C ALA A 178 1.26 10.52 -0.41
N ALA A 179 1.05 11.83 -0.30
CA ALA A 179 -0.24 12.49 -0.30
C ALA A 179 -1.19 11.89 0.78
N ILE A 180 -0.68 11.75 2.01
CA ILE A 180 -1.40 11.06 3.10
C ILE A 180 -2.75 11.72 3.42
N LYS A 181 -2.88 13.04 3.24
CA LYS A 181 -4.13 13.77 3.54
C LYS A 181 -5.30 13.44 2.61
N VAL A 182 -5.06 12.76 1.48
CA VAL A 182 -6.11 12.32 0.55
C VAL A 182 -6.38 10.81 0.61
N HIS A 183 -5.90 10.17 1.66
CA HIS A 183 -6.18 8.79 1.99
C HIS A 183 -7.34 8.68 2.98
N ASP A 184 -7.97 7.50 3.05
CA ASP A 184 -9.04 7.27 4.03
C ASP A 184 -8.45 7.35 5.45
N ILE A 185 -7.22 6.85 5.64
CA ILE A 185 -6.31 7.17 6.76
C ILE A 185 -4.94 7.58 6.24
N GLY A 186 -4.43 8.71 6.71
CA GLY A 186 -3.06 9.15 6.55
C GLY A 186 -2.30 9.06 7.88
N LEU A 187 -1.11 8.48 7.85
CA LEU A 187 -0.23 8.36 9.01
C LEU A 187 1.07 9.11 8.72
N ARG A 188 1.40 10.10 9.54
CA ARG A 188 2.69 10.79 9.51
C ARG A 188 3.47 10.42 10.76
N ILE A 189 4.64 9.83 10.58
CA ILE A 189 5.57 9.61 11.69
C ILE A 189 6.01 10.98 12.20
N CYS A 190 5.87 11.21 13.50
CA CYS A 190 6.19 12.48 14.14
C CYS A 190 6.87 12.25 15.50
N ARG A 191 7.45 13.32 16.06
CA ARG A 191 7.96 13.35 17.42
C ARG A 191 7.03 14.22 18.28
N ASN A 192 6.76 13.80 19.51
CA ASN A 192 6.10 14.67 20.50
C ASN A 192 7.11 15.65 21.14
N GLU A 193 6.63 16.43 22.10
CA GLU A 193 7.43 17.43 22.83
C GLU A 193 8.58 16.82 23.64
N THR A 194 8.47 15.55 24.06
CA THR A 194 9.52 14.82 24.78
C THR A 194 10.49 14.07 23.85
N GLY A 195 10.27 14.15 22.53
CA GLY A 195 11.11 13.52 21.50
C GLY A 195 10.74 12.07 21.14
N GLU A 196 9.71 11.50 21.78
CA GLU A 196 9.21 10.16 21.48
C GLU A 196 8.58 10.10 20.09
N ILE A 197 8.81 8.99 19.39
CA ILE A 197 8.30 8.78 18.04
C ILE A 197 6.92 8.13 18.09
N GLY A 198 5.99 8.64 17.29
CA GLY A 198 4.63 8.16 17.14
C GLY A 198 4.02 8.60 15.82
N PHE A 199 2.69 8.72 15.76
CA PHE A 199 1.97 9.10 14.56
C PHE A 199 1.02 10.28 14.77
N GLU A 200 1.03 11.22 13.83
CA GLU A 200 -0.16 12.04 13.56
C GLU A 200 -1.13 11.20 12.71
N VAL A 201 -2.40 11.13 13.14
CA VAL A 201 -3.46 10.37 12.48
C VAL A 201 -4.46 11.30 11.81
N ILE A 202 -4.56 11.16 10.49
CA ILE A 202 -5.45 11.92 9.62
C ILE A 202 -6.51 10.97 9.06
N VAL A 203 -7.79 11.35 9.08
CA VAL A 203 -8.88 10.47 8.63
C VAL A 203 -9.84 11.21 7.70
N GLY A 204 -10.41 10.51 6.73
CA GLY A 204 -11.48 11.08 5.89
C GLY A 204 -11.02 11.84 4.65
N GLY A 205 -9.82 11.57 4.14
CA GLY A 205 -9.35 12.12 2.86
C GLY A 205 -9.91 11.39 1.64
N GLY A 206 -9.90 12.03 0.47
CA GLY A 206 -10.10 11.33 -0.80
C GLY A 206 -10.49 12.18 -2.00
N LEU A 207 -9.73 12.02 -3.10
CA LEU A 207 -9.91 12.67 -4.41
C LEU A 207 -11.03 12.06 -5.29
N GLY A 208 -12.11 11.58 -4.69
CA GLY A 208 -13.28 11.10 -5.47
C GLY A 208 -14.07 12.26 -6.07
N ARG A 209 -15.29 11.99 -6.54
CA ARG A 209 -16.21 12.99 -7.12
C ARG A 209 -16.30 14.28 -6.30
N THR A 210 -16.40 14.16 -4.97
CA THR A 210 -16.30 15.28 -4.04
C THR A 210 -14.96 15.19 -3.31
N PRO A 211 -13.94 16.01 -3.62
CA PRO A 211 -12.63 15.90 -2.98
C PRO A 211 -12.69 16.34 -1.51
N TYR A 212 -12.00 15.62 -0.64
CA TYR A 212 -11.81 15.99 0.77
C TYR A 212 -10.33 15.88 1.14
N ILE A 213 -9.86 16.84 1.93
CA ILE A 213 -8.59 16.78 2.66
C ILE A 213 -8.93 16.28 4.06
N GLY A 214 -8.34 15.17 4.47
CA GLY A 214 -8.60 14.57 5.78
C GLY A 214 -8.13 15.50 6.90
N PRO A 215 -8.97 15.74 7.92
CA PRO A 215 -8.53 16.38 9.17
C PRO A 215 -7.65 15.46 10.01
N THR A 216 -6.79 16.08 10.82
CA THR A 216 -6.07 15.40 11.91
C THR A 216 -7.04 15.17 13.05
N ILE A 217 -7.26 13.91 13.40
CA ILE A 217 -8.10 13.53 14.56
C ILE A 217 -7.26 13.21 15.80
N ARG A 218 -5.97 12.90 15.59
CA ARG A 218 -5.02 12.67 16.68
C ARG A 218 -3.64 13.20 16.33
N LYS A 219 -3.14 14.15 17.12
CA LYS A 219 -1.83 14.78 16.88
C LYS A 219 -0.66 13.85 17.19
N PHE A 220 -0.83 12.94 18.15
CA PHE A 220 0.19 11.98 18.55
C PHE A 220 -0.42 10.66 19.05
N LEU A 221 -0.09 9.57 18.35
CA LEU A 221 -0.41 8.20 18.69
C LEU A 221 0.89 7.43 18.96
N PRO A 222 1.09 6.87 20.16
CA PRO A 222 2.23 6.01 20.45
C PRO A 222 2.26 4.78 19.53
N LYS A 223 3.46 4.37 19.09
CA LYS A 223 3.64 3.30 18.09
C LYS A 223 2.92 2.00 18.42
N LYS A 224 2.97 1.60 19.70
CA LYS A 224 2.35 0.36 20.20
C LYS A 224 0.84 0.29 19.97
N HIS A 225 0.17 1.43 19.81
CA HIS A 225 -1.29 1.47 19.59
C HIS A 225 -1.68 1.71 18.13
N LEU A 226 -0.75 1.56 17.19
CA LEU A 226 -1.02 1.74 15.76
C LEU A 226 -2.21 0.88 15.31
N LEU A 227 -2.16 -0.43 15.55
CA LEU A 227 -3.20 -1.35 15.07
C LEU A 227 -4.53 -1.15 15.80
N SER A 228 -4.51 -1.00 17.13
CA SER A 228 -5.74 -0.78 17.90
C SER A 228 -6.46 0.53 17.52
N TYR A 229 -5.73 1.59 17.18
CA TYR A 229 -6.34 2.84 16.73
C TYR A 229 -6.91 2.73 15.31
N LEU A 230 -6.21 2.04 14.40
CA LEU A 230 -6.73 1.77 13.06
C LEU A 230 -8.02 0.93 13.11
N GLU A 231 -8.05 -0.09 13.97
CA GLU A 231 -9.24 -0.91 14.22
C GLU A 231 -10.41 -0.05 14.74
N ALA A 232 -10.18 0.84 15.71
CA ALA A 232 -11.23 1.73 16.23
C ALA A 232 -11.86 2.59 15.12
N VAL A 233 -11.03 3.20 14.26
CA VAL A 233 -11.51 3.99 13.11
C VAL A 233 -12.34 3.12 12.15
N LEU A 234 -11.89 1.88 11.89
CA LEU A 234 -12.61 0.96 11.00
C LEU A 234 -13.92 0.46 11.59
N ARG A 235 -13.99 0.21 12.90
CA ARG A 235 -15.22 -0.19 13.59
C ARG A 235 -16.28 0.90 13.52
N ILE A 236 -15.91 2.14 13.83
CA ILE A 236 -16.81 3.30 13.67
C ILE A 236 -17.27 3.42 12.21
N TYR A 237 -16.36 3.26 11.25
CA TYR A 237 -16.73 3.28 9.84
C TYR A 237 -17.65 2.12 9.44
N ASN A 238 -17.44 0.92 9.97
CA ASN A 238 -18.30 -0.24 9.71
C ASN A 238 -19.70 -0.07 10.28
N GLN A 239 -19.80 0.44 11.51
CA GLN A 239 -21.06 0.64 12.22
C GLN A 239 -21.89 1.78 11.62
N LEU A 240 -21.26 2.93 11.32
CA LEU A 240 -21.97 4.15 10.93
C LEU A 240 -21.90 4.45 9.43
N GLY A 241 -21.03 3.75 8.68
CA GLY A 241 -20.85 3.97 7.26
C GLY A 241 -22.05 3.51 6.43
N ARG A 242 -22.50 4.39 5.52
CA ARG A 242 -23.61 4.11 4.62
C ARG A 242 -23.35 2.94 3.68
N ARG A 243 -24.34 2.07 3.50
CA ARG A 243 -24.34 0.96 2.52
C ARG A 243 -25.45 1.07 1.46
N ASP A 244 -26.40 1.99 1.66
CA ASP A 244 -27.54 2.24 0.80
C ASP A 244 -27.18 3.01 -0.48
N ASN A 245 -26.16 3.87 -0.43
CA ASN A 245 -25.70 4.66 -1.58
C ASN A 245 -24.18 4.58 -1.75
N LEU A 246 -23.73 3.87 -2.78
CA LEU A 246 -22.31 3.62 -3.06
C LEU A 246 -21.48 4.90 -3.31
N TYR A 247 -22.13 6.01 -3.72
CA TYR A 247 -21.47 7.30 -3.92
C TYR A 247 -21.28 8.08 -2.61
N LYS A 248 -22.05 7.74 -1.57
CA LYS A 248 -21.96 8.33 -0.22
C LYS A 248 -21.35 7.38 0.82
N ALA A 249 -20.96 6.16 0.42
CA ALA A 249 -20.47 5.10 1.30
C ALA A 249 -19.00 5.21 1.76
N ARG A 250 -18.27 6.28 1.43
CA ARG A 250 -16.84 6.42 1.80
C ARG A 250 -16.69 7.13 3.15
N ILE A 251 -15.66 6.76 3.94
CA ILE A 251 -15.40 7.35 5.26
C ILE A 251 -15.31 8.89 5.25
N LYS A 252 -14.79 9.50 4.18
CA LYS A 252 -14.77 10.96 4.05
C LYS A 252 -16.16 11.61 4.15
N ILE A 253 -17.19 10.92 3.68
CA ILE A 253 -18.58 11.38 3.77
C ILE A 253 -19.07 11.23 5.20
N LEU A 254 -18.77 10.11 5.86
CA LEU A 254 -19.08 9.88 7.27
C LEU A 254 -18.45 10.97 8.15
N VAL A 255 -17.13 11.18 8.05
CA VAL A 255 -16.41 12.22 8.80
C VAL A 255 -17.01 13.60 8.55
N SER A 256 -17.32 13.92 7.29
CA SER A 256 -17.94 15.20 6.93
C SER A 256 -19.38 15.37 7.45
N SER A 257 -20.19 14.30 7.49
CA SER A 257 -21.58 14.39 7.95
C SER A 257 -21.72 14.33 9.46
N THR A 258 -20.81 13.61 10.15
CA THR A 258 -20.79 13.50 11.61
C THR A 258 -20.16 14.75 12.24
N GLY A 259 -19.23 15.41 11.55
CA GLY A 259 -18.39 16.44 12.12
C GLY A 259 -17.09 15.83 12.68
N VAL A 260 -15.99 16.59 12.59
CA VAL A 260 -14.65 16.09 12.93
C VAL A 260 -14.53 15.80 14.42
N GLU A 261 -15.07 16.70 15.24
CA GLU A 261 -15.04 16.64 16.70
C GLU A 261 -15.80 15.41 17.20
N GLU A 262 -17.03 15.22 16.73
CA GLU A 262 -17.86 14.08 17.12
C GLU A 262 -17.30 12.77 16.58
N PHE A 263 -16.82 12.73 15.33
CA PHE A 263 -16.15 11.54 14.79
C PHE A 263 -14.91 11.17 15.61
N THR A 264 -14.13 12.17 16.02
CA THR A 264 -12.94 11.96 16.87
C THR A 264 -13.35 11.37 18.22
N LYS A 265 -14.39 11.92 18.85
CA LYS A 265 -14.91 11.41 20.12
C LYS A 265 -15.34 9.94 20.01
N LEU A 266 -16.11 9.59 18.99
CA LEU A 266 -16.54 8.21 18.74
C LEU A 266 -15.35 7.25 18.58
N VAL A 267 -14.31 7.68 17.87
CA VAL A 267 -13.08 6.87 17.70
C VAL A 267 -12.31 6.73 19.01
N GLU A 268 -12.18 7.80 19.80
CA GLU A 268 -11.48 7.74 21.10
C GLU A 268 -12.25 6.89 22.11
N ASP A 269 -13.60 6.97 22.12
CA ASP A 269 -14.46 6.15 22.98
C ASP A 269 -14.33 4.67 22.63
N GLU A 270 -14.39 4.29 21.34
CA GLU A 270 -14.16 2.91 20.88
C GLU A 270 -12.73 2.46 21.17
N TRP A 271 -11.73 3.31 20.89
CA TRP A 271 -10.33 2.99 21.14
C TRP A 271 -10.07 2.74 22.62
N GLY A 272 -10.67 3.52 23.53
CA GLY A 272 -10.57 3.33 24.97
C GLY A 272 -10.96 1.91 25.42
N GLN A 273 -11.87 1.24 24.71
CA GLN A 273 -12.30 -0.13 25.02
C GLN A 273 -11.32 -1.20 24.51
N ILE A 274 -10.54 -0.92 23.46
CA ILE A 274 -9.70 -1.93 22.78
C ILE A 274 -8.20 -1.65 22.84
N LYS A 275 -7.80 -0.48 23.37
CA LYS A 275 -6.44 0.07 23.28
C LYS A 275 -5.35 -0.86 23.79
N ASP A 276 -5.60 -1.54 24.91
CA ASP A 276 -4.65 -2.40 25.64
C ASP A 276 -4.95 -3.90 25.43
N GLY A 277 -5.70 -4.24 24.37
CA GLY A 277 -5.95 -5.63 23.98
C GLY A 277 -4.86 -6.22 23.09
N ASN A 278 -5.20 -7.32 22.40
CA ASN A 278 -4.31 -8.10 21.53
C ASN A 278 -3.76 -7.34 20.30
N LEU A 279 -4.25 -6.11 20.05
CA LEU A 279 -3.78 -5.24 18.97
C LEU A 279 -2.69 -4.26 19.42
N THR A 280 -2.23 -4.36 20.67
CA THR A 280 -1.02 -3.67 21.09
C THR A 280 0.17 -4.28 20.37
N LEU A 281 0.82 -3.50 19.49
CA LEU A 281 1.97 -3.96 18.71
C LEU A 281 3.14 -4.29 19.65
N PRO A 282 3.55 -5.56 19.73
CA PRO A 282 4.69 -5.96 20.53
C PRO A 282 6.00 -5.42 19.94
N GLU A 283 6.96 -5.10 20.80
CA GLU A 283 8.25 -4.53 20.39
C GLU A 283 9.11 -5.56 19.63
N ASP A 284 9.04 -6.83 20.01
CA ASP A 284 9.69 -7.95 19.32
C ASP A 284 9.13 -8.15 17.91
N GLU A 285 7.82 -8.03 17.74
CA GLU A 285 7.18 -8.11 16.41
C GLU A 285 7.57 -6.93 15.51
N TYR A 286 7.63 -5.72 16.07
CA TYR A 286 8.17 -4.56 15.37
C TYR A 286 9.63 -4.80 14.91
N ARG A 287 10.49 -5.31 15.80
CA ARG A 287 11.89 -5.61 15.49
C ARG A 287 12.03 -6.70 14.42
N ARG A 288 11.23 -7.76 14.50
CA ARG A 288 11.19 -8.83 13.50
C ARG A 288 10.95 -8.26 12.10
N ILE A 289 9.96 -7.38 11.95
CA ILE A 289 9.66 -6.76 10.64
C ILE A 289 10.75 -5.76 10.24
N LEU A 290 11.27 -4.97 11.18
CA LEU A 290 12.35 -3.99 10.94
C LEU A 290 13.59 -4.65 10.33
N GLU A 291 13.98 -5.85 10.78
CA GLU A 291 15.15 -6.57 10.27
C GLU A 291 15.07 -6.83 8.75
N TYR A 292 13.87 -7.04 8.19
CA TYR A 292 13.69 -7.20 6.75
C TYR A 292 13.97 -5.92 5.96
N PHE A 293 13.95 -4.75 6.59
CA PHE A 293 14.21 -3.46 5.94
C PHE A 293 15.62 -2.93 6.22
N THR A 294 16.50 -3.77 6.77
CA THR A 294 17.91 -3.44 6.96
C THR A 294 18.54 -2.97 5.64
N PRO A 295 19.16 -1.78 5.61
CA PRO A 295 19.83 -1.27 4.42
C PRO A 295 20.97 -2.20 3.96
N PRO A 296 21.28 -2.24 2.65
CA PRO A 296 22.44 -2.98 2.18
C PRO A 296 23.75 -2.35 2.71
N THR A 297 24.82 -3.13 2.70
CA THR A 297 26.18 -2.58 2.89
C THR A 297 26.49 -1.64 1.74
N TYR A 298 26.43 -0.35 2.02
CA TYR A 298 26.75 0.70 1.07
C TYR A 298 28.28 0.76 0.84
N GLN A 299 28.68 0.58 -0.42
CA GLN A 299 30.07 0.68 -0.86
C GLN A 299 30.30 2.03 -1.53
N THR A 300 31.24 2.82 -1.02
CA THR A 300 31.60 4.11 -1.60
C THR A 300 32.74 3.93 -2.60
N THR A 301 32.55 4.41 -3.82
CA THR A 301 33.63 4.48 -4.82
C THR A 301 34.39 5.79 -4.67
N ALA A 302 35.72 5.72 -4.53
CA ALA A 302 36.57 6.91 -4.50
C ALA A 302 36.40 7.72 -5.79
N GLY A 303 36.30 9.06 -5.68
CA GLY A 303 36.17 9.96 -6.82
C GLY A 303 34.79 10.00 -7.49
N ALA A 304 33.79 9.25 -7.02
CA ALA A 304 32.46 9.22 -7.65
C ALA A 304 31.76 10.60 -7.68
N SER A 305 31.87 11.38 -6.61
CA SER A 305 31.31 12.73 -6.55
C SER A 305 32.00 13.69 -7.50
N GLU A 306 33.33 13.64 -7.58
CA GLU A 306 34.12 14.47 -8.51
C GLU A 306 33.81 14.12 -9.97
N SER A 307 33.69 12.82 -10.27
CA SER A 307 33.27 12.36 -11.59
C SER A 307 31.87 12.86 -11.94
N LEU A 308 30.91 12.80 -11.02
CA LEU A 308 29.55 13.31 -11.22
C LEU A 308 29.55 14.81 -11.50
N GLU A 309 30.25 15.61 -10.69
CA GLU A 309 30.33 17.07 -10.88
C GLU A 309 31.05 17.42 -12.19
N THR A 310 32.11 16.71 -12.54
CA THR A 310 32.77 16.85 -13.86
C THR A 310 31.78 16.59 -14.99
N HIS A 311 31.00 15.51 -14.95
CA HIS A 311 30.03 15.25 -16.02
C HIS A 311 28.94 16.33 -16.12
N LYS A 312 28.55 16.94 -15.00
CA LYS A 312 27.59 18.06 -15.01
C LYS A 312 28.18 19.34 -15.61
N THR A 313 29.49 19.59 -15.48
CA THR A 313 30.11 20.78 -16.09
C THR A 313 30.24 20.66 -17.60
N TRP A 314 30.59 19.47 -18.11
CA TRP A 314 30.78 19.24 -19.54
C TRP A 314 29.47 18.90 -20.31
N ASN A 315 28.38 18.53 -19.63
CA ASN A 315 27.10 18.21 -20.26
C ASN A 315 25.91 18.91 -19.56
N LEU A 316 25.41 19.99 -20.17
CA LEU A 316 24.30 20.80 -19.65
C LEU A 316 22.98 20.03 -19.54
N ASP A 317 22.68 19.13 -20.48
CA ASP A 317 21.45 18.34 -20.44
C ASP A 317 21.48 17.31 -19.31
N PHE A 318 22.63 16.68 -19.08
CA PHE A 318 22.85 15.82 -17.93
C PHE A 318 22.74 16.60 -16.61
N ALA A 319 23.28 17.82 -16.53
CA ALA A 319 23.15 18.67 -15.36
C ALA A 319 21.68 19.03 -15.05
N ARG A 320 20.90 19.39 -16.07
CA ARG A 320 19.45 19.64 -15.94
C ARG A 320 18.69 18.38 -15.53
N TRP A 321 19.05 17.23 -16.11
CA TRP A 321 18.48 15.95 -15.73
C TRP A 321 18.78 15.62 -14.26
N CYS A 322 20.02 15.81 -13.80
CA CYS A 322 20.38 15.61 -12.40
C CYS A 322 19.58 16.53 -11.47
N LYS A 323 19.46 17.81 -11.83
CA LYS A 323 18.70 18.79 -11.03
C LYS A 323 17.24 18.39 -10.80
N THR A 324 16.65 17.65 -11.74
CA THR A 324 15.22 17.32 -11.73
C THR A 324 14.93 15.89 -11.26
N ASN A 325 15.85 14.96 -11.50
CA ASN A 325 15.62 13.52 -11.29
C ASN A 325 16.48 12.92 -10.17
N VAL A 326 17.46 13.68 -9.63
CA VAL A 326 18.35 13.21 -8.57
C VAL A 326 17.98 13.89 -7.25
N ALA A 327 17.72 13.10 -6.22
CA ALA A 327 17.50 13.58 -4.87
C ALA A 327 18.60 13.06 -3.91
N ASN A 328 18.79 13.78 -2.80
CA ASN A 328 19.78 13.40 -1.79
C ASN A 328 19.37 12.11 -1.08
N HIS A 329 20.33 11.21 -0.94
CA HIS A 329 20.22 10.05 -0.07
C HIS A 329 20.66 10.43 1.36
N LYS A 330 20.08 9.80 2.39
CA LYS A 330 20.44 10.08 3.80
C LYS A 330 21.89 9.76 4.15
N ARG A 331 22.49 8.81 3.42
CA ARG A 331 23.92 8.49 3.48
C ARG A 331 24.67 9.25 2.38
N GLY A 332 25.69 10.01 2.78
CA GLY A 332 26.59 10.70 1.85
C GLY A 332 27.28 9.73 0.87
N GLY A 333 27.56 10.23 -0.34
CA GLY A 333 28.12 9.42 -1.44
C GLY A 333 27.09 8.63 -2.24
N PHE A 334 25.80 8.67 -1.86
CA PHE A 334 24.69 8.04 -2.57
C PHE A 334 23.66 9.07 -2.99
N ALA A 335 22.84 8.71 -3.98
CA ALA A 335 21.75 9.54 -4.45
C ALA A 335 20.54 8.67 -4.81
N ILE A 336 19.37 9.29 -4.86
CA ILE A 336 18.12 8.66 -5.29
C ILE A 336 17.83 9.11 -6.71
N LEU A 337 17.58 8.17 -7.61
CA LEU A 337 17.26 8.44 -9.01
C LEU A 337 15.77 8.24 -9.25
N THR A 338 15.12 9.23 -9.86
CA THR A 338 13.76 9.14 -10.36
C THR A 338 13.80 8.94 -11.87
N VAL A 339 13.25 7.83 -12.35
CA VAL A 339 13.15 7.54 -13.79
C VAL A 339 11.70 7.65 -14.21
N SER A 340 11.42 8.55 -15.17
CA SER A 340 10.07 8.66 -15.75
C SER A 340 9.76 7.41 -16.56
N LEU A 341 8.59 6.81 -16.29
CA LEU A 341 8.01 5.75 -17.12
C LEU A 341 7.03 6.30 -18.16
N LYS A 342 6.86 7.63 -18.21
CA LYS A 342 6.12 8.28 -19.29
C LYS A 342 7.05 8.46 -20.49
N PRO A 343 6.62 8.07 -21.71
CA PRO A 343 7.36 8.32 -22.93
C PRO A 343 7.53 9.81 -23.22
#